data_AF-A0A5C8MRP5-F1
#
_entry.id   AF-A0A5C8MRP5-F1
#
_cell.length_a   1.000
_cell.length_b   1.000
_cell.length_c   1.000
_cell.angle_alpha   90.00
_cell.angle_beta   90.00
_cell.angle_gamma   90.00
#
_symmetry.space_group_name_H-M   'P 1'
#
loop_
_entity.id
_entity.type
_entity.pdbx_description
1 polymer ?
#
loop_
_entity_poly.entity_id
_entity_poly.type
_entity_poly.pdbx_seq_one_letter_code
_entity_poly.pdbx_strand_id
1 'polypeptide(L)'
;MKKTTSVFYFSIAIAILFIFWGVIPANKLPDYNLGAVSTAMHSFLIDKFGWFYLLAATTFLAFGLFLIFSKYGNIRLGGDNEKPEYSNITWFAMLFSAGMGIGLVFWGVAEPVSHYYAPPAGEGETPEAARMAMRYAFFHWGIHPWAIYCVIALALAYFQFRKKEPGIISRVLRPIFGDKINGAIGVAIDTLSVYATIFGVATSLGLGAIQIAGGLSHLFPSIPNNFTTQLLIIIVVTFLFMLSAQTGLNKGIKILSNINIILAVLLMFFLLFVGPTNFIMDVFTTT
;
A
#
# COMPACT_ATOMS: atom_id res chain seq x y z
N MET A 1 20.72 -0.18 25.54
CA MET A 1 20.04 0.02 24.24
C MET A 1 19.24 1.31 24.29
N LYS A 2 19.68 2.35 23.57
CA LYS A 2 18.90 3.54 23.17
C LYS A 2 19.87 4.48 22.45
N LYS A 3 19.98 4.35 21.12
CA LYS A 3 20.40 5.46 20.27
C LYS A 3 19.26 5.70 19.32
N THR A 4 18.32 6.53 19.76
CA THR A 4 17.37 7.19 18.84
C THR A 4 18.21 7.88 17.77
N THR A 5 17.91 7.61 16.50
CA THR A 5 18.68 8.12 15.37
C THR A 5 18.19 9.53 14.99
N SER A 6 19.01 10.30 14.28
CA SER A 6 18.56 11.59 13.72
C SER A 6 17.34 11.41 12.82
N VAL A 7 17.27 10.28 12.09
CA VAL A 7 16.10 9.89 11.28
C VAL A 7 14.82 9.83 12.12
N PHE A 8 14.88 9.23 13.31
CA PHE A 8 13.72 9.15 14.21
C PHE A 8 13.22 10.54 14.63
N TYR A 9 14.12 11.43 15.05
CA TYR A 9 13.76 12.79 15.47
C TYR A 9 13.19 13.62 14.33
N PHE A 10 13.81 13.59 13.14
CA PHE A 10 13.29 14.29 11.98
C PHE A 10 11.93 13.75 11.55
N SER A 11 11.75 12.43 11.54
CA SER A 11 10.49 11.80 11.16
C SER A 11 9.35 12.19 12.11
N ILE A 12 9.59 12.16 13.44
CA ILE A 12 8.60 12.58 14.43
C ILE A 12 8.29 14.07 14.32
N ALA A 13 9.30 14.92 14.16
CA ALA A 13 9.09 16.36 14.04
C ALA A 13 8.19 16.67 12.83
N ILE A 14 8.48 16.10 11.67
CA ILE A 14 7.68 16.29 10.45
C ILE A 14 6.27 15.72 10.64
N ALA A 15 6.12 14.51 11.21
CA ALA A 15 4.82 13.91 11.45
C ALA A 15 3.94 14.78 12.37
N ILE A 16 4.50 15.28 13.47
CA ILE A 16 3.80 16.17 14.39
C ILE A 16 3.38 17.47 13.69
N LEU A 17 4.25 18.07 12.87
CA LEU A 17 3.91 19.27 12.11
C LEU A 17 2.73 19.04 11.15
N PHE A 18 2.72 17.91 10.42
CA PHE A 18 1.61 17.56 9.53
C PHE A 18 0.31 17.29 10.29
N ILE A 19 0.38 16.64 11.46
CA ILE A 19 -0.79 16.42 12.32
C ILE A 19 -1.37 17.76 12.78
N PHE A 20 -0.53 18.66 13.29
CA PHE A 20 -0.99 20.00 13.69
C PHE A 20 -1.59 20.77 12.52
N TRP A 21 -0.95 20.73 11.36
CA TRP A 21 -1.48 21.39 10.17
C TRP A 21 -2.82 20.81 9.70
N GLY A 22 -2.99 19.49 9.78
CA GLY A 22 -4.25 18.81 9.44
C GLY A 22 -5.40 19.06 10.42
N VAL A 23 -5.10 19.34 11.69
CA VAL A 23 -6.13 19.68 12.71
C VAL A 23 -6.65 21.11 12.54
N ILE A 24 -5.88 22.01 11.91
CA ILE A 24 -6.33 23.38 11.65
C ILE A 24 -7.51 23.34 10.66
N PRO A 25 -8.72 23.80 11.06
CA PRO A 25 -9.86 23.71 10.18
C PRO A 25 -9.78 24.72 9.04
N ALA A 26 -10.38 24.36 7.90
CA ALA A 26 -10.33 25.16 6.66
C ALA A 26 -10.82 26.61 6.86
N ASN A 27 -11.75 26.85 7.78
CA ASN A 27 -12.22 28.21 8.08
C ASN A 27 -11.14 29.14 8.69
N LYS A 28 -10.07 28.58 9.28
CA LYS A 28 -8.96 29.36 9.85
C LYS A 28 -7.87 29.66 8.81
N LEU A 29 -7.67 28.76 7.85
CA LEU A 29 -6.71 28.89 6.76
C LEU A 29 -7.35 28.42 5.44
N PRO A 30 -8.22 29.22 4.80
CA PRO A 30 -8.99 28.76 3.63
C PRO A 30 -8.11 28.26 2.48
N ASP A 31 -7.06 29.01 2.12
CA ASP A 31 -6.17 28.66 1.01
C ASP A 31 -4.92 27.89 1.44
N TYR A 32 -4.64 27.86 2.74
CA TYR A 32 -3.39 27.33 3.31
C TYR A 32 -3.58 26.15 4.25
N ASN A 33 -4.80 25.64 4.43
CA ASN A 33 -5.02 24.40 5.17
C ASN A 33 -4.46 23.20 4.38
N LEU A 34 -4.18 22.11 5.09
CA LEU A 34 -3.60 20.91 4.51
C LEU A 34 -4.42 20.38 3.31
N GLY A 35 -5.75 20.43 3.37
CA GLY A 35 -6.64 19.96 2.31
C GLY A 35 -6.50 20.78 1.02
N ALA A 36 -6.56 22.11 1.12
CA ALA A 36 -6.41 23.01 -0.02
C ALA A 36 -5.04 22.85 -0.69
N VAL A 37 -3.96 22.87 0.10
CA VAL A 37 -2.59 22.78 -0.43
C VAL A 37 -2.31 21.39 -1.02
N SER A 38 -2.73 20.32 -0.33
CA SER A 38 -2.54 18.95 -0.86
C SER A 38 -3.34 18.70 -2.13
N THR A 39 -4.55 19.25 -2.24
CA THR A 39 -5.36 19.17 -3.47
C THR A 39 -4.69 19.92 -4.62
N ALA A 40 -4.23 21.15 -4.39
CA ALA A 40 -3.52 21.92 -5.42
C ALA A 40 -2.23 21.21 -5.87
N MET A 41 -1.48 20.64 -4.93
CA MET A 41 -0.27 19.88 -5.24
C MET A 41 -0.55 18.56 -5.96
N HIS A 42 -1.59 17.84 -5.55
CA HIS A 42 -2.04 16.64 -6.26
C HIS A 42 -2.39 16.97 -7.71
N SER A 43 -3.24 17.98 -7.94
CA SER A 43 -3.62 18.40 -9.29
C SER A 43 -2.43 18.82 -10.14
N PHE A 44 -1.48 19.57 -9.57
CA PHE A 44 -0.24 19.95 -10.26
C PHE A 44 0.60 18.73 -10.65
N LEU A 45 0.78 17.77 -9.73
CA LEU A 45 1.56 16.56 -9.99
C LEU A 45 0.91 15.69 -11.06
N ILE A 46 -0.41 15.54 -11.05
CA ILE A 46 -1.12 14.76 -12.08
C ILE A 46 -1.02 15.46 -13.45
N ASP A 47 -1.28 16.76 -13.52
CA ASP A 47 -1.24 17.53 -14.77
C ASP A 47 0.16 17.58 -15.40
N LYS A 48 1.20 17.83 -14.59
CA LYS A 48 2.57 17.99 -15.12
C LYS A 48 3.38 16.70 -15.17
N PHE A 49 3.14 15.77 -14.25
CA PHE A 49 3.96 14.58 -14.07
C PHE A 49 3.18 13.27 -14.24
N GLY A 50 1.91 13.28 -14.63
CA GLY A 50 1.14 12.05 -14.88
C GLY A 50 1.83 11.07 -15.84
N TRP A 51 2.42 11.59 -16.93
CA TRP A 51 3.21 10.80 -17.87
C TRP A 51 4.43 10.14 -17.20
N PHE A 52 5.08 10.83 -16.26
CA PHE A 52 6.24 10.32 -15.54
C PHE A 52 5.84 9.15 -14.63
N TYR A 53 4.71 9.23 -13.93
CA TYR A 53 4.20 8.12 -13.12
C TYR A 53 3.93 6.87 -13.96
N LEU A 54 3.30 7.03 -15.13
CA LEU A 54 3.01 5.92 -16.05
C LEU A 54 4.29 5.27 -16.59
N LEU A 55 5.25 6.09 -17.04
CA LEU A 55 6.54 5.57 -17.53
C LEU A 55 7.34 4.92 -16.40
N ALA A 56 7.33 5.48 -15.19
CA ALA A 56 8.02 4.90 -14.04
C ALA A 56 7.46 3.52 -13.70
N ALA A 57 6.14 3.39 -13.55
CA ALA A 57 5.49 2.10 -13.27
C ALA A 57 5.79 1.05 -14.36
N THR A 58 5.71 1.46 -15.63
CA THR A 58 6.03 0.59 -16.77
C THR A 58 7.52 0.19 -16.78
N THR A 59 8.41 1.12 -16.40
CA THR A 59 9.85 0.86 -16.32
C THR A 59 10.17 -0.14 -15.21
N PHE A 60 9.52 -0.04 -14.04
CA PHE A 60 9.67 -1.04 -12.98
C PHE A 60 9.24 -2.43 -13.44
N LEU A 61 8.14 -2.54 -14.18
CA LEU A 61 7.68 -3.79 -14.77
C LEU A 61 8.67 -4.33 -15.80
N ALA A 62 9.08 -3.52 -16.77
CA ALA A 62 10.06 -3.91 -17.78
C ALA A 62 11.39 -4.34 -17.16
N PHE A 63 11.85 -3.64 -16.12
CA PHE A 63 13.05 -3.98 -15.37
C PHE A 63 12.90 -5.33 -14.63
N GLY A 64 11.77 -5.58 -13.98
CA GLY A 64 11.48 -6.87 -13.36
C GLY A 64 11.51 -8.02 -14.37
N LEU A 65 10.88 -7.85 -15.53
CA LEU A 65 10.91 -8.82 -16.62
C LEU A 65 12.33 -9.03 -17.16
N PHE A 66 13.09 -7.96 -17.35
CA PHE A 66 14.49 -8.06 -17.75
C PHE A 66 15.32 -8.89 -16.76
N LEU A 67 15.12 -8.70 -15.45
CA LEU A 67 15.83 -9.48 -14.44
C LEU A 67 15.47 -10.97 -14.51
N ILE A 68 14.21 -11.31 -14.74
CA ILE A 68 13.74 -12.70 -14.89
C ILE A 68 14.44 -13.40 -16.07
N PHE A 69 14.54 -12.75 -17.22
CA PHE A 69 15.09 -13.36 -18.44
C PHE A 69 16.59 -13.16 -18.64
N SER A 70 17.25 -12.37 -17.79
CA SER A 70 18.69 -12.13 -17.86
C SER A 70 19.48 -13.04 -16.93
N LYS A 71 20.80 -13.04 -17.08
CA LYS A 71 21.73 -13.76 -16.19
C LYS A 71 21.58 -13.37 -14.71
N TYR A 72 21.02 -12.20 -14.41
CA TYR A 72 20.87 -11.69 -13.05
C TYR A 72 19.78 -12.42 -12.25
N GLY A 73 18.78 -13.00 -12.91
CA GLY A 73 17.73 -13.80 -12.25
C GLY A 73 18.26 -15.06 -11.57
N ASN A 74 19.47 -15.53 -11.94
CA ASN A 74 20.12 -16.69 -11.33
C ASN A 74 20.88 -16.34 -10.03
N ILE A 75 20.97 -15.06 -9.65
CA ILE A 75 21.69 -14.64 -8.45
C ILE A 75 20.83 -14.97 -7.22
N ARG A 76 21.41 -15.76 -6.30
CA ARG A 76 20.78 -16.05 -5.01
C ARG A 76 20.83 -14.83 -4.09
N LEU A 77 19.70 -14.51 -3.46
CA LEU A 77 19.57 -13.46 -2.45
C LEU A 77 20.08 -13.94 -1.08
N GLY A 78 21.38 -14.21 -1.03
CA GLY A 78 22.08 -14.83 0.10
C GLY A 78 23.45 -15.34 -0.34
N GLY A 79 24.07 -16.20 0.47
CA GLY A 79 25.28 -16.92 0.06
C GLY A 79 25.05 -17.84 -1.14
N ASP A 80 26.12 -18.20 -1.86
CA ASP A 80 26.03 -19.06 -3.05
C ASP A 80 25.44 -20.45 -2.76
N ASN A 81 25.66 -20.95 -1.55
CA ASN A 81 25.16 -22.26 -1.09
C ASN A 81 23.96 -22.15 -0.13
N GLU A 82 23.44 -20.96 0.09
CA GLU A 82 22.31 -20.74 0.99
C GLU A 82 21.02 -21.27 0.36
N LYS A 83 20.17 -21.88 1.20
CA LYS A 83 18.87 -22.44 0.81
C LYS A 83 17.75 -21.56 1.36
N PRO A 84 16.57 -21.50 0.70
CA PRO A 84 15.42 -20.80 1.23
C PRO A 84 15.06 -21.27 2.64
N GLU A 85 14.80 -20.33 3.54
CA GLU A 85 14.35 -20.62 4.92
C GLU A 85 12.93 -21.19 4.96
N TYR A 86 12.10 -20.83 3.97
CA TYR A 86 10.71 -21.25 3.85
C TYR A 86 10.52 -22.08 2.58
N SER A 87 9.59 -23.05 2.64
CA SER A 87 9.13 -23.76 1.44
C SER A 87 8.45 -22.80 0.47
N ASN A 88 8.43 -23.14 -0.83
CA ASN A 88 7.80 -22.31 -1.85
C ASN A 88 6.31 -22.04 -1.57
N ILE A 89 5.57 -23.03 -1.05
CA ILE A 89 4.15 -22.88 -0.71
C ILE A 89 3.98 -21.91 0.46
N THR A 90 4.79 -22.07 1.51
CA THR A 90 4.76 -21.16 2.67
C THR A 90 5.11 -19.73 2.26
N TRP A 91 6.15 -19.56 1.44
CA TRP A 91 6.56 -18.26 0.92
C TRP A 91 5.47 -17.60 0.08
N PHE A 92 4.85 -18.36 -0.84
CA PHE A 92 3.75 -17.86 -1.66
C PHE A 92 2.54 -17.44 -0.81
N ALA A 93 2.17 -18.24 0.19
CA ALA A 93 1.09 -17.89 1.12
C ALA A 93 1.39 -16.60 1.92
N MET A 94 2.64 -16.39 2.33
CA MET A 94 3.05 -15.16 3.02
C MET A 94 2.93 -13.92 2.14
N LEU A 95 3.16 -14.02 0.82
CA LEU A 95 2.97 -12.91 -0.11
C LEU A 95 1.50 -12.44 -0.15
N PHE A 96 0.56 -13.38 -0.21
CA PHE A 96 -0.88 -13.04 -0.18
C PHE A 96 -1.27 -12.41 1.16
N SER A 97 -0.71 -12.88 2.26
CA SER A 97 -0.96 -12.23 3.55
C SER A 97 -0.46 -10.79 3.61
N ALA A 98 0.69 -10.50 3.00
CA ALA A 98 1.33 -9.20 3.10
C ALA A 98 0.74 -8.18 2.11
N GLY A 99 0.32 -8.65 0.93
CA GLY A 99 -0.19 -7.78 -0.13
C GLY A 99 -1.69 -7.49 -0.10
N MET A 100 -2.50 -8.33 0.56
CA MET A 100 -3.95 -8.12 0.64
C MET A 100 -4.30 -7.17 1.79
N GLY A 101 -4.37 -5.87 1.48
CA GLY A 101 -4.73 -4.82 2.43
C GLY A 101 -6.20 -4.39 2.36
N ILE A 102 -6.53 -3.39 3.19
CA ILE A 102 -7.83 -2.68 3.19
C ILE A 102 -8.19 -2.16 1.79
N GLY A 103 -7.18 -1.82 0.99
CA GLY A 103 -7.35 -1.34 -0.38
C GLY A 103 -8.20 -2.28 -1.24
N LEU A 104 -8.03 -3.61 -1.16
CA LEU A 104 -8.82 -4.55 -1.95
C LEU A 104 -10.29 -4.61 -1.53
N VAL A 105 -10.56 -4.53 -0.21
CA VAL A 105 -11.92 -4.59 0.32
C VAL A 105 -12.65 -3.27 0.09
N PHE A 106 -11.93 -2.14 0.09
CA PHE A 106 -12.49 -0.82 -0.17
C PHE A 106 -12.69 -0.57 -1.67
N TRP A 107 -11.59 -0.62 -2.44
CA TRP A 107 -11.57 -0.28 -3.86
C TRP A 107 -12.01 -1.41 -4.77
N GLY A 108 -11.96 -2.67 -4.34
CA GLY A 108 -12.40 -3.81 -5.16
C GLY A 108 -13.87 -3.73 -5.60
N VAL A 109 -14.70 -3.02 -4.84
CA VAL A 109 -16.08 -2.67 -5.26
C VAL A 109 -16.17 -1.21 -5.69
N ALA A 110 -15.57 -0.28 -4.93
CA ALA A 110 -15.76 1.14 -5.17
C ALA A 110 -15.16 1.63 -6.50
N GLU A 111 -14.02 1.10 -6.93
CA GLU A 111 -13.35 1.55 -8.15
C GLU A 111 -14.09 1.13 -9.42
N PRO A 112 -14.46 -0.15 -9.65
CA PRO A 112 -15.24 -0.53 -10.82
C PRO A 112 -16.60 0.19 -10.88
N VAL A 113 -17.28 0.35 -9.74
CA VAL A 113 -18.56 1.06 -9.69
C VAL A 113 -18.38 2.54 -10.03
N SER A 114 -17.35 3.19 -9.48
CA SER A 114 -17.03 4.58 -9.81
C SER A 114 -16.76 4.76 -11.32
N HIS A 115 -15.95 3.89 -11.92
CA HIS A 115 -15.66 3.93 -13.34
C HIS A 115 -16.84 3.54 -14.23
N TYR A 116 -17.80 2.78 -13.71
CA TYR A 116 -19.04 2.48 -14.44
C TYR A 116 -19.92 3.73 -14.57
N TYR A 117 -20.09 4.50 -13.48
CA TYR A 117 -20.88 5.74 -13.50
C TYR A 117 -20.17 6.91 -14.18
N ALA A 118 -18.85 7.03 -13.98
CA ALA A 118 -18.03 8.10 -14.51
C ALA A 118 -16.78 7.52 -15.19
N PRO A 119 -16.93 6.89 -16.37
CA PRO A 119 -15.79 6.29 -17.07
C PRO A 119 -14.80 7.36 -17.54
N PRO A 120 -13.50 7.05 -17.61
CA PRO A 120 -12.49 7.98 -18.15
C PRO A 120 -12.78 8.42 -19.60
N ALA A 121 -13.53 7.62 -20.37
CA ALA A 121 -13.97 7.93 -21.71
C ALA A 121 -15.32 7.29 -22.02
N GLY A 122 -16.16 8.00 -22.78
CA GLY A 122 -17.48 7.52 -23.20
C GLY A 122 -18.60 7.84 -22.22
N GLU A 123 -19.77 7.27 -22.48
CA GLU A 123 -20.97 7.44 -21.65
C GLU A 123 -20.98 6.41 -20.52
N GLY A 124 -21.25 6.89 -19.30
CA GLY A 124 -21.41 6.05 -18.12
C GLY A 124 -22.65 5.17 -18.20
N GLU A 125 -22.71 4.18 -17.33
CA GLU A 125 -23.88 3.31 -17.17
C GLU A 125 -24.23 2.46 -18.41
N THR A 126 -23.25 2.23 -19.29
CA THR A 126 -23.37 1.38 -20.48
C THR A 126 -22.65 0.04 -20.30
N PRO A 127 -23.02 -1.02 -21.07
CA PRO A 127 -22.24 -2.27 -21.08
C PRO A 127 -20.76 -2.05 -21.42
N GLU A 128 -20.46 -1.08 -22.27
CA GLU A 128 -19.10 -0.69 -22.65
C GLU A 128 -18.36 -0.05 -21.46
N ALA A 129 -19.02 0.82 -20.70
CA ALA A 129 -18.48 1.40 -19.48
C ALA A 129 -18.20 0.32 -18.42
N ALA A 130 -19.07 -0.68 -18.27
CA ALA A 130 -18.87 -1.78 -17.33
C ALA A 130 -17.61 -2.61 -17.67
N ARG A 131 -17.40 -2.94 -18.96
CA ARG A 131 -16.18 -3.63 -19.40
C ARG A 131 -14.94 -2.76 -19.21
N MET A 132 -15.02 -1.47 -19.54
CA MET A 132 -13.90 -0.52 -19.34
C MET A 132 -13.53 -0.40 -17.86
N ALA A 133 -14.51 -0.27 -16.98
CA ALA A 133 -14.31 -0.15 -15.54
C ALA A 133 -13.52 -1.34 -14.96
N MET A 134 -13.90 -2.56 -15.36
CA MET A 134 -13.19 -3.76 -14.94
C MET A 134 -11.77 -3.85 -15.52
N ARG A 135 -11.54 -3.41 -16.76
CA ARG A 135 -10.18 -3.32 -17.34
C ARG A 135 -9.27 -2.38 -16.55
N TYR A 136 -9.77 -1.21 -16.16
CA TYR A 136 -9.01 -0.27 -15.33
C TYR A 136 -8.71 -0.85 -13.96
N ALA A 137 -9.70 -1.49 -13.32
CA ALA A 137 -9.47 -2.15 -12.04
C ALA A 137 -8.40 -3.25 -12.13
N PHE A 138 -8.46 -4.10 -13.16
CA PHE A 138 -7.43 -5.12 -13.40
C PHE A 138 -6.06 -4.52 -13.74
N PHE A 139 -6.02 -3.39 -14.43
CA PHE A 139 -4.77 -2.69 -14.71
C PHE A 139 -4.14 -2.11 -13.42
N HIS A 140 -4.93 -1.42 -12.60
CA HIS A 140 -4.47 -0.77 -11.37
C HIS A 140 -4.08 -1.77 -10.28
N TRP A 141 -4.78 -2.91 -10.19
CA TRP A 141 -4.51 -3.98 -9.21
C TRP A 141 -3.72 -5.16 -9.80
N GLY A 142 -3.28 -5.03 -11.05
CA GLY A 142 -2.50 -6.03 -11.79
C GLY A 142 -1.01 -5.91 -11.54
N ILE A 143 -0.20 -6.30 -12.53
CA ILE A 143 1.25 -6.50 -12.37
C ILE A 143 2.07 -5.22 -12.11
N HIS A 144 1.56 -4.04 -12.43
CA HIS A 144 2.30 -2.77 -12.28
C HIS A 144 2.65 -2.43 -10.82
N PRO A 145 1.70 -2.34 -9.86
CA PRO A 145 2.04 -2.10 -8.46
C PRO A 145 2.94 -3.19 -7.87
N TRP A 146 2.70 -4.46 -8.23
CA TRP A 146 3.54 -5.57 -7.79
C TRP A 146 4.96 -5.46 -8.29
N ALA A 147 5.19 -5.01 -9.53
CA ALA A 147 6.53 -4.78 -10.05
C ALA A 147 7.29 -3.73 -9.24
N ILE A 148 6.62 -2.64 -8.82
CA ILE A 148 7.24 -1.61 -7.96
C ILE A 148 7.67 -2.25 -6.64
N TYR A 149 6.79 -3.02 -5.99
CA TYR A 149 7.12 -3.74 -4.75
C TYR A 149 8.28 -4.71 -4.94
N CYS A 150 8.26 -5.51 -6.01
CA CYS A 150 9.29 -6.49 -6.31
C CYS A 150 10.66 -5.82 -6.50
N VAL A 151 10.75 -4.70 -7.22
CA VAL A 151 12.04 -4.04 -7.46
C VAL A 151 12.62 -3.46 -6.17
N ILE A 152 11.81 -2.80 -5.35
CA ILE A 152 12.28 -2.25 -4.07
C ILE A 152 12.63 -3.37 -3.08
N ALA A 153 11.79 -4.41 -2.98
CA ALA A 153 12.04 -5.57 -2.12
C ALA A 153 13.30 -6.33 -2.56
N LEU A 154 13.51 -6.52 -3.86
CA LEU A 154 14.70 -7.15 -4.42
C LEU A 154 15.96 -6.35 -4.08
N ALA A 155 15.90 -5.03 -4.21
CA ALA A 155 17.03 -4.16 -3.90
C ALA A 155 17.40 -4.27 -2.41
N LEU A 156 16.42 -4.16 -1.51
CA LEU A 156 16.63 -4.38 -0.07
C LEU A 156 17.19 -5.77 0.23
N ALA A 157 16.56 -6.82 -0.30
CA ALA A 157 16.97 -8.20 -0.08
C ALA A 157 18.39 -8.47 -0.59
N TYR A 158 18.76 -7.95 -1.76
CA TYR A 158 20.11 -8.10 -2.29
C TYR A 158 21.14 -7.41 -1.38
N PHE A 159 20.91 -6.15 -0.99
CA PHE A 159 21.88 -5.46 -0.13
C PHE A 159 21.96 -6.07 1.26
N GLN A 160 20.83 -6.47 1.83
CA GLN A 160 20.77 -7.07 3.15
C GLN A 160 21.36 -8.49 3.18
N PHE A 161 20.89 -9.39 2.31
CA PHE A 161 21.25 -10.81 2.41
C PHE A 161 22.50 -11.17 1.62
N ARG A 162 22.72 -10.56 0.45
CA ARG A 162 23.91 -10.84 -0.38
C ARG A 162 25.09 -9.94 -0.01
N LYS A 163 24.86 -8.63 0.19
CA LYS A 163 25.93 -7.66 0.52
C LYS A 163 26.14 -7.45 2.02
N LYS A 164 25.29 -8.04 2.87
CA LYS A 164 25.38 -7.95 4.34
C LYS A 164 25.36 -6.50 4.85
N GLU A 165 24.70 -5.60 4.13
CA GLU A 165 24.43 -4.24 4.56
C GLU A 165 23.21 -4.19 5.50
N PRO A 166 23.06 -3.15 6.33
CA PRO A 166 21.82 -2.91 7.06
C PRO A 166 20.60 -2.81 6.11
N GLY A 167 19.47 -3.39 6.51
CA GLY A 167 18.21 -3.38 5.76
C GLY A 167 17.47 -2.03 5.81
N ILE A 168 18.11 -0.97 5.32
CA ILE A 168 17.54 0.39 5.23
C ILE A 168 17.71 0.91 3.79
N ILE A 169 16.79 1.79 3.36
CA ILE A 169 16.70 2.25 1.96
C ILE A 169 17.97 2.99 1.54
N SER A 170 18.57 3.78 2.42
CA SER A 170 19.81 4.49 2.11
C SER A 170 20.91 3.53 1.64
N ARG A 171 21.08 2.36 2.27
CA ARG A 171 22.13 1.39 1.93
C ARG A 171 22.01 0.83 0.52
N VAL A 172 20.80 0.71 0.00
CA VAL A 172 20.54 0.31 -1.39
C VAL A 172 21.18 1.29 -2.38
N LEU A 173 21.25 2.57 -2.03
CA LEU A 173 21.77 3.64 -2.88
C LEU A 173 23.27 3.89 -2.69
N ARG A 174 23.97 3.08 -1.89
CA ARG A 174 25.43 3.16 -1.74
C ARG A 174 26.20 3.08 -3.07
N PRO A 175 25.83 2.24 -4.07
CA PRO A 175 26.54 2.24 -5.36
C PRO A 175 26.51 3.57 -6.10
N ILE A 176 25.50 4.41 -5.84
CA ILE A 176 25.31 5.71 -6.49
C ILE A 176 26.00 6.81 -5.69
N PHE A 177 25.81 6.82 -4.36
CA PHE A 177 26.28 7.91 -3.49
C PHE A 177 27.58 7.61 -2.73
N GLY A 178 28.10 6.38 -2.81
CA GLY A 178 29.29 5.93 -2.10
C GLY A 178 29.16 6.14 -0.58
N ASP A 179 30.23 6.61 0.04
CA ASP A 179 30.28 6.83 1.50
C ASP A 179 29.47 8.05 1.98
N LYS A 180 28.99 8.90 1.07
CA LYS A 180 28.10 10.02 1.44
C LYS A 180 26.79 9.53 2.07
N ILE A 181 26.43 8.28 1.81
CA ILE A 181 25.27 7.62 2.41
C ILE A 181 25.39 7.43 3.92
N ASN A 182 26.60 7.51 4.48
CA ASN A 182 26.82 7.45 5.93
C ASN A 182 26.52 8.80 6.62
N GLY A 183 26.34 9.87 5.86
CA GLY A 183 26.11 11.22 6.37
C GLY A 183 24.69 11.73 6.12
N ALA A 184 24.57 13.04 5.87
CA ALA A 184 23.29 13.72 5.73
C ALA A 184 22.39 13.16 4.60
N ILE A 185 22.98 12.70 3.50
CA ILE A 185 22.23 12.12 2.37
C ILE A 185 21.49 10.84 2.80
N GLY A 186 22.15 9.95 3.56
CA GLY A 186 21.51 8.74 4.07
C GLY A 186 20.38 9.07 5.04
N VAL A 187 20.61 10.02 5.95
CA VAL A 187 19.58 10.49 6.89
C VAL A 187 18.37 11.05 6.14
N ALA A 188 18.58 11.85 5.09
CA ALA A 188 17.49 12.39 4.27
C ALA A 188 16.69 11.28 3.56
N ILE A 189 17.37 10.33 2.92
CA ILE A 189 16.73 9.20 2.21
C ILE A 189 15.92 8.34 3.18
N ASP A 190 16.50 7.97 4.32
CA ASP A 190 15.82 7.13 5.30
C ASP A 190 14.64 7.88 5.95
N THR A 191 14.76 9.19 6.18
CA THR A 191 13.65 10.03 6.68
C THR A 191 12.52 10.11 5.66
N LEU A 192 12.83 10.31 4.36
CA LEU A 192 11.83 10.28 3.30
C LEU A 192 11.13 8.91 3.19
N SER A 193 11.88 7.83 3.40
CA SER A 193 11.35 6.47 3.37
C SER A 193 10.38 6.21 4.53
N VAL A 194 10.71 6.69 5.73
CA VAL A 194 9.82 6.65 6.89
C VAL A 194 8.55 7.46 6.62
N TYR A 195 8.68 8.67 6.05
CA TYR A 195 7.53 9.51 5.71
C TYR A 195 6.62 8.85 4.68
N ALA A 196 7.18 8.33 3.59
CA ALA A 196 6.41 7.61 2.57
C ALA A 196 5.62 6.43 3.17
N THR A 197 6.24 5.71 4.12
CA THR A 197 5.58 4.61 4.83
C THR A 197 4.46 5.11 5.75
N ILE A 198 4.69 6.17 6.53
CA ILE A 198 3.69 6.75 7.44
C ILE A 198 2.45 7.18 6.65
N PHE A 199 2.60 7.92 5.56
CA PHE A 199 1.47 8.41 4.77
C PHE A 199 0.74 7.27 4.05
N GLY A 200 1.46 6.28 3.52
CA GLY A 200 0.84 5.09 2.92
C GLY A 200 -0.01 4.30 3.93
N VAL A 201 0.53 4.06 5.14
CA VAL A 201 -0.19 3.35 6.21
C VAL A 201 -1.37 4.18 6.73
N ALA A 202 -1.19 5.49 6.91
CA ALA A 202 -2.24 6.38 7.40
C ALA A 202 -3.45 6.42 6.45
N THR A 203 -3.22 6.51 5.14
CA THR A 203 -4.30 6.45 4.14
C THR A 203 -5.06 5.13 4.23
N SER A 204 -4.36 3.99 4.28
CA SER A 204 -5.01 2.68 4.39
C SER A 204 -5.82 2.55 5.68
N LEU A 205 -5.30 3.03 6.81
CA LEU A 205 -5.99 2.99 8.11
C LEU A 205 -7.24 3.88 8.10
N GLY A 206 -7.16 5.07 7.50
CA GLY A 206 -8.29 5.98 7.34
C GLY A 206 -9.41 5.38 6.50
N LEU A 207 -9.08 4.79 5.34
CA LEU A 207 -10.06 4.07 4.51
C LEU A 207 -10.73 2.92 5.27
N GLY A 208 -9.96 2.17 6.07
CA GLY A 208 -10.50 1.10 6.91
C GLY A 208 -11.47 1.62 7.96
N ALA A 209 -11.15 2.74 8.60
CA ALA A 209 -12.04 3.37 9.57
C ALA A 209 -13.35 3.86 8.94
N ILE A 210 -13.28 4.47 7.74
CA ILE A 210 -14.47 4.87 6.96
C ILE A 210 -15.32 3.64 6.63
N GLN A 211 -14.70 2.54 6.18
CA GLN A 211 -15.42 1.32 5.82
C GLN A 211 -16.10 0.66 7.02
N ILE A 212 -15.40 0.55 8.16
CA ILE A 212 -15.97 0.00 9.40
C ILE A 212 -17.10 0.90 9.90
N ALA A 213 -16.91 2.22 9.91
CA ALA A 213 -17.95 3.17 10.32
C ALA A 213 -19.20 3.08 9.43
N GLY A 214 -19.02 2.96 8.12
CA GLY A 214 -20.12 2.75 7.17
C GLY A 214 -20.86 1.44 7.42
N GLY A 215 -20.15 0.34 7.64
CA GLY A 215 -20.75 -0.96 7.97
C GLY A 215 -21.51 -0.94 9.30
N LEU A 216 -20.93 -0.34 10.35
CA LEU A 216 -21.61 -0.19 11.63
C LEU A 216 -22.85 0.68 11.53
N SER A 217 -22.80 1.79 10.78
CA SER A 217 -23.95 2.66 10.59
C SER A 217 -25.08 1.98 9.82
N HIS A 218 -24.75 1.11 8.86
CA HIS A 218 -25.72 0.30 8.15
C HIS A 218 -26.42 -0.74 9.05
N LEU A 219 -25.66 -1.40 9.93
CA LEU A 219 -26.20 -2.43 10.85
C LEU A 219 -26.91 -1.83 12.07
N PHE A 220 -26.41 -0.69 12.56
CA PHE A 220 -26.86 -0.02 13.78
C PHE A 220 -27.17 1.45 13.46
N PRO A 221 -28.44 1.79 13.17
CA PRO A 221 -28.84 3.15 12.81
C PRO A 221 -28.50 4.23 13.87
N SER A 222 -28.26 3.83 15.11
CA SER A 222 -27.82 4.70 16.20
C SER A 222 -26.34 5.12 16.13
N ILE A 223 -25.54 4.45 15.30
CA ILE A 223 -24.12 4.76 15.09
C ILE A 223 -23.99 5.60 13.82
N PRO A 224 -23.70 6.90 13.91
CA PRO A 224 -23.56 7.73 12.72
C PRO A 224 -22.22 7.46 12.01
N ASN A 225 -22.22 7.45 10.68
CA ASN A 225 -20.98 7.45 9.89
C ASN A 225 -20.41 8.88 9.79
N ASN A 226 -19.70 9.33 10.82
CA ASN A 226 -19.07 10.64 10.86
C ASN A 226 -17.62 10.55 11.39
N PHE A 227 -16.92 11.70 11.37
CA PHE A 227 -15.54 11.80 11.81
C PHE A 227 -15.31 11.26 13.23
N THR A 228 -16.23 11.52 14.16
CA THR A 228 -16.11 11.06 15.55
C THR A 228 -16.11 9.54 15.64
N THR A 229 -17.04 8.86 14.95
CA THR A 229 -17.08 7.39 14.91
C THR A 229 -15.81 6.81 14.29
N GLN A 230 -15.34 7.39 13.18
CA GLN A 230 -14.11 6.96 12.51
C GLN A 230 -12.88 7.13 13.41
N LEU A 231 -12.78 8.26 14.14
CA LEU A 231 -11.70 8.51 15.09
C LEU A 231 -11.70 7.51 16.25
N LEU A 232 -12.87 7.20 16.80
CA LEU A 232 -13.02 6.18 17.85
C LEU A 232 -12.57 4.80 17.37
N ILE A 233 -12.94 4.41 16.15
CA ILE A 233 -12.48 3.15 15.54
C ILE A 233 -10.95 3.13 15.42
N ILE A 234 -10.33 4.22 14.94
CA ILE A 234 -8.87 4.33 14.82
C ILE A 234 -8.21 4.18 16.20
N ILE A 235 -8.72 4.84 17.24
CA ILE A 235 -8.19 4.75 18.61
C ILE A 235 -8.24 3.30 19.11
N VAL A 236 -9.39 2.62 18.94
CA VAL A 236 -9.57 1.22 19.36
C VAL A 236 -8.60 0.31 18.61
N VAL A 237 -8.54 0.40 17.28
CA VAL A 237 -7.64 -0.42 16.45
C VAL A 237 -6.18 -0.17 16.80
N THR A 238 -5.80 1.09 17.06
CA THR A 238 -4.44 1.45 17.47
C THR A 238 -4.09 0.82 18.83
N PHE A 239 -5.01 0.85 19.79
CA PHE A 239 -4.80 0.20 21.08
C PHE A 239 -4.63 -1.32 20.95
N LEU A 240 -5.49 -1.98 20.15
CA LEU A 240 -5.37 -3.42 19.85
C LEU A 240 -4.04 -3.75 19.15
N PHE A 241 -3.62 -2.93 18.20
CA PHE A 241 -2.32 -3.07 17.54
C PHE A 241 -1.16 -2.95 18.54
N MET A 242 -1.20 -1.96 19.44
CA MET A 242 -0.16 -1.77 20.47
C MET A 242 -0.06 -2.98 21.41
N LEU A 243 -1.19 -3.56 21.82
CA LEU A 243 -1.21 -4.81 22.59
C LEU A 243 -0.61 -5.98 21.80
N SER A 244 -0.95 -6.11 20.52
CA SER A 244 -0.38 -7.15 19.65
C SER A 244 1.12 -6.98 19.43
N ALA A 245 1.60 -5.74 19.33
CA ALA A 245 3.02 -5.45 19.13
C ALA A 245 3.84 -5.79 20.39
N GLN A 246 3.28 -5.56 21.59
CA GLN A 246 3.95 -5.83 22.87
C GLN A 246 4.00 -7.32 23.23
N THR A 247 3.01 -8.11 22.83
CA THR A 247 2.91 -9.56 23.13
C THR A 247 3.80 -10.45 22.25
N GLY A 248 4.60 -9.83 21.38
CA GLY A 248 5.53 -10.51 20.47
C GLY A 248 5.00 -10.51 19.04
N LEU A 249 5.54 -9.60 18.23
CA LEU A 249 5.13 -9.33 16.85
C LEU A 249 4.95 -10.61 16.00
N ASN A 250 5.86 -11.58 16.14
CA ASN A 250 5.88 -12.80 15.34
C ASN A 250 4.69 -13.73 15.57
N LYS A 251 4.13 -13.80 16.79
CA LYS A 251 2.97 -14.67 17.08
C LYS A 251 1.66 -13.97 16.71
N GLY A 252 1.49 -12.70 17.14
CA GLY A 252 0.28 -11.93 16.89
C GLY A 252 0.02 -11.70 15.40
N ILE A 253 1.03 -11.23 14.66
CA ILE A 253 0.91 -11.00 13.21
C ILE A 253 0.55 -12.29 12.51
N LYS A 254 1.22 -13.41 12.82
CA LYS A 254 0.97 -14.70 12.14
C LYS A 254 -0.48 -15.18 12.32
N ILE A 255 -1.04 -15.06 13.53
CA ILE A 255 -2.42 -15.49 13.80
C ILE A 255 -3.42 -14.59 13.06
N LEU A 256 -3.27 -13.27 13.19
CA LEU A 256 -4.16 -12.31 12.54
C LEU A 256 -4.08 -12.41 11.00
N SER A 257 -2.87 -12.57 10.47
CA SER A 257 -2.59 -12.84 9.06
C SER A 257 -3.34 -14.06 8.53
N ASN A 258 -3.23 -15.20 9.22
CA ASN A 258 -3.90 -16.43 8.80
C ASN A 258 -5.43 -16.30 8.85
N ILE A 259 -5.97 -15.70 9.92
CA ILE A 259 -7.43 -15.45 10.03
C ILE A 259 -7.90 -14.54 8.89
N ASN A 260 -7.16 -13.47 8.61
CA ASN A 260 -7.49 -12.54 7.54
C ASN A 260 -7.55 -13.23 6.16
N ILE A 261 -6.56 -14.07 5.83
CA ILE A 261 -6.58 -14.83 4.57
C ILE A 261 -7.81 -15.75 4.51
N ILE A 262 -8.09 -16.48 5.60
CA ILE A 262 -9.25 -17.39 5.64
C ILE A 262 -10.55 -16.59 5.41
N LEU A 263 -10.74 -15.48 6.10
CA LEU A 263 -11.92 -14.62 5.94
C LEU A 263 -12.03 -14.05 4.52
N ALA A 264 -10.92 -13.60 3.94
CA ALA A 264 -10.91 -13.08 2.58
C ALA A 264 -11.27 -14.14 1.53
N VAL A 265 -10.71 -15.35 1.66
CA VAL A 265 -11.02 -16.47 0.76
C VAL A 265 -12.46 -16.94 0.92
N LEU A 266 -12.96 -17.02 2.17
CA LEU A 266 -14.37 -17.35 2.43
C LEU A 266 -15.31 -16.30 1.84
N LEU A 267 -15.01 -15.01 2.01
CA LEU A 267 -15.80 -13.93 1.43
C LEU A 267 -15.79 -13.98 -0.10
N MET A 268 -14.63 -14.24 -0.71
CA MET A 268 -14.50 -14.41 -2.16
C MET A 268 -15.39 -15.54 -2.68
N PHE A 269 -15.32 -16.73 -2.08
CA PHE A 269 -16.16 -17.86 -2.50
C PHE A 269 -17.64 -17.62 -2.20
N PHE A 270 -17.95 -17.00 -1.07
CA PHE A 270 -19.32 -16.61 -0.74
C PHE A 270 -19.90 -15.70 -1.84
N LEU A 271 -19.19 -14.63 -2.22
CA LEU A 271 -19.63 -13.72 -3.28
C LEU A 271 -19.71 -14.40 -4.65
N LEU A 272 -18.77 -15.31 -4.96
CA LEU A 272 -18.76 -16.03 -6.23
C LEU A 272 -19.98 -16.96 -6.38
N PHE A 273 -20.35 -17.70 -5.33
CA PHE A 273 -21.40 -18.73 -5.41
C PHE A 273 -22.79 -18.22 -5.03
N VAL A 274 -22.90 -17.23 -4.13
CA VAL A 274 -24.18 -16.60 -3.79
C VAL A 274 -24.55 -15.50 -4.78
N GLY A 275 -23.55 -14.83 -5.35
CA GLY A 275 -23.73 -13.87 -6.42
C GLY A 275 -23.99 -14.51 -7.79
N PRO A 276 -24.09 -13.70 -8.87
CA PRO A 276 -24.33 -14.21 -10.21
C PRO A 276 -23.06 -14.86 -10.79
N THR A 277 -22.78 -16.12 -10.42
CA THR A 277 -21.53 -16.83 -10.76
C THR A 277 -21.19 -16.77 -12.24
N ASN A 278 -22.15 -17.06 -13.12
CA ASN A 278 -21.91 -17.04 -14.57
C ASN A 278 -21.48 -15.66 -15.07
N PHE A 279 -22.10 -14.59 -14.56
CA PHE A 279 -21.73 -13.23 -14.91
C PHE A 279 -20.32 -12.88 -14.41
N ILE A 280 -19.99 -13.24 -13.17
CA ILE A 280 -18.66 -12.99 -12.60
C ILE A 280 -17.58 -13.71 -13.43
N MET A 281 -17.83 -14.97 -13.79
CA MET A 281 -16.90 -15.76 -14.62
C MET A 281 -16.81 -15.23 -16.06
N ASP A 282 -17.91 -14.76 -16.65
CA ASP A 282 -17.91 -14.14 -17.98
C ASP A 282 -17.10 -12.84 -17.97
N VAL A 283 -17.33 -11.96 -16.99
CA VAL A 283 -16.53 -10.75 -16.80
C VAL A 283 -15.05 -11.08 -16.63
N PHE A 284 -14.71 -12.07 -15.80
CA PHE A 284 -13.31 -12.48 -15.55
C PHE A 284 -12.59 -13.01 -16.80
N THR A 285 -13.31 -13.66 -17.72
CA THR A 285 -12.70 -14.29 -18.90
C THR A 285 -12.73 -13.42 -20.15
N THR A 286 -13.62 -12.41 -20.22
CA THR A 286 -13.83 -11.58 -21.41
C THR A 286 -13.27 -10.16 -21.29
N THR A 287 -12.82 -9.77 -20.10
CA THR A 287 -12.29 -8.43 -19.78
C THR A 287 -10.78 -8.43 -19.73
#